data_AF-A0AAE9SVK6-F1
#
_entry.id   AF-A0AAE9SVK6-F1
#
_cell.length_a   1.000
_cell.length_b   1.000
_cell.length_c   1.000
_cell.angle_alpha   90.00
_cell.angle_beta   90.00
_cell.angle_gamma   90.00
#
_symmetry.space_group_name_H-M   'P 1'
#
loop_
_entity.id
_entity.type
_entity.pdbx_description
1 polymer ?
#
loop_
_entity_poly.entity_id
_entity_poly.type
_entity_poly.pdbx_seq_one_letter_code
_entity_poly.pdbx_strand_id
1 'polypeptide(L)'
;MIGSEACLAVSLKNPDAVAAIVSALRHVYGDEIARMMLVEGMSLADLIDAMFSAPLTHREAVRDITDALDDFVVSPDLGLMWHLKYIYGDEPGSLHVVDMEIATPNGTLASRDVWLRLST
;
A
#
# COMPACT_ATOMS: atom_id res chain seq x y z
N MET A 1 -10.62 14.02 35.83
CA MET A 1 -9.21 13.81 35.47
C MET A 1 -9.21 13.23 34.07
N ILE A 2 -8.75 14.00 33.08
CA ILE A 2 -8.70 13.57 31.68
C ILE A 2 -7.45 12.70 31.57
N GLY A 3 -7.63 11.40 31.35
CA GLY A 3 -6.53 10.52 31.00
C GLY A 3 -6.05 10.93 29.61
N SER A 4 -4.84 11.48 29.52
CA SER A 4 -4.13 11.53 28.24
C SER A 4 -3.90 10.08 27.82
N GLU A 5 -4.79 9.56 26.99
CA GLU A 5 -4.43 8.53 26.04
C GLU A 5 -3.33 9.14 25.18
N ALA A 6 -2.09 8.85 25.54
CA ALA A 6 -1.01 8.96 24.60
C ALA A 6 -1.39 7.99 23.46
N CYS A 7 -2.04 8.50 22.41
CA CYS A 7 -1.91 7.91 21.09
C CYS A 7 -0.40 7.81 20.89
N LEU A 8 0.13 6.60 21.07
CA LEU A 8 1.45 6.26 20.59
C LEU A 8 1.38 6.50 19.09
N ALA A 9 1.70 7.73 18.69
CA ALA A 9 1.83 8.09 17.30
C ALA A 9 3.04 7.29 16.82
N VAL A 10 2.77 6.12 16.24
CA VAL A 10 3.76 5.42 15.44
C VAL A 10 4.28 6.44 14.44
N SER A 11 5.57 6.71 14.51
CA SER A 11 6.20 7.64 13.58
C SER A 11 6.23 6.94 12.22
N LEU A 12 5.29 7.28 11.35
CA LEU A 12 5.32 6.88 9.95
C LEU A 12 6.60 7.43 9.33
N LYS A 13 7.32 6.60 8.58
CA LYS A 13 8.50 7.00 7.82
C LYS A 13 8.11 7.92 6.67
N ASN A 14 6.95 7.67 6.04
CA ASN A 14 6.46 8.45 4.92
C ASN A 14 4.97 8.85 5.10
N PRO A 15 4.69 9.83 5.98
CA PRO A 15 3.31 10.22 6.31
C PRO A 15 2.54 10.79 5.11
N ASP A 16 3.23 11.44 4.17
CA ASP A 16 2.60 11.99 2.97
C ASP A 16 2.11 10.89 2.03
N ALA A 17 2.94 9.87 1.81
CA ALA A 17 2.57 8.69 1.02
C ALA A 17 1.39 7.93 1.66
N VAL A 18 1.41 7.75 2.99
CA VAL A 18 0.29 7.15 3.72
C VAL A 18 -0.98 8.01 3.59
N ALA A 19 -0.89 9.33 3.67
CA ALA A 19 -2.03 10.22 3.49
C ALA A 19 -2.64 10.13 2.08
N ALA A 20 -1.81 9.97 1.05
CA ALA A 20 -2.26 9.72 -0.31
C ALA A 20 -3.05 8.39 -0.40
N ILE A 21 -2.52 7.32 0.19
CA ILE A 21 -3.20 6.01 0.26
C ILE A 21 -4.56 6.13 0.96
N VAL A 22 -4.61 6.76 2.14
CA VAL A 22 -5.87 6.95 2.86
C VAL A 22 -6.87 7.74 2.02
N SER A 23 -6.41 8.75 1.29
CA SER A 23 -7.28 9.55 0.42
C SER A 23 -7.82 8.75 -0.77
N ALA A 24 -7.00 7.89 -1.38
CA ALA A 24 -7.40 6.99 -2.45
C ALA A 24 -8.42 5.95 -1.97
N LEU A 25 -8.16 5.29 -0.85
CA LEU A 25 -9.10 4.32 -0.26
C LEU A 25 -10.45 4.96 0.08
N ARG A 26 -10.43 6.18 0.64
CA ARG A 26 -11.66 6.95 0.91
C ARG A 26 -12.41 7.30 -0.37
N HIS A 27 -11.71 7.59 -1.44
CA HIS A 27 -12.31 7.92 -2.72
C HIS A 27 -13.09 6.73 -3.30
N VAL A 28 -12.52 5.53 -3.22
CA VAL A 28 -13.09 4.31 -3.82
C VAL A 28 -14.10 3.62 -2.91
N TYR A 29 -13.78 3.44 -1.64
CA TYR A 29 -14.57 2.62 -0.71
C TYR A 29 -15.33 3.44 0.35
N GLY A 30 -15.05 4.73 0.49
CA GLY A 30 -15.60 5.57 1.55
C GLY A 30 -14.83 5.47 2.88
N ASP A 31 -15.09 6.38 3.82
CA ASP A 31 -14.27 6.56 5.02
C ASP A 31 -14.31 5.38 6.00
N GLU A 32 -15.47 4.77 6.21
CA GLU A 32 -15.61 3.65 7.14
C GLU A 32 -14.84 2.42 6.65
N ILE A 33 -15.01 2.05 5.38
CA ILE A 33 -14.34 0.90 4.78
C ILE A 33 -12.83 1.15 4.66
N ALA A 34 -12.42 2.37 4.26
CA ALA A 34 -11.01 2.72 4.19
C ALA A 34 -10.31 2.57 5.55
N ARG A 35 -10.94 2.98 6.65
CA ARG A 35 -10.39 2.79 7.99
C ARG A 35 -10.29 1.31 8.36
N MET A 36 -11.31 0.52 8.04
CA MET A 36 -11.30 -0.92 8.28
C MET A 36 -10.16 -1.59 7.51
N MET A 37 -9.99 -1.29 6.22
CA MET A 37 -8.90 -1.79 5.38
C MET A 37 -7.52 -1.45 5.92
N LEU A 38 -7.32 -0.25 6.47
CA LEU A 38 -6.05 0.15 7.07
C LEU A 38 -5.73 -0.60 8.37
N VAL A 39 -6.75 -0.99 9.14
CA VAL A 39 -6.60 -1.63 10.46
C VAL A 39 -6.60 -3.15 10.37
N GLU A 40 -7.61 -3.71 9.71
CA GLU A 40 -7.80 -5.16 9.57
C GLU A 40 -6.92 -5.73 8.45
N GLY A 41 -6.63 -4.91 7.44
CA GLY A 41 -5.78 -5.22 6.32
C GLY A 41 -6.52 -5.20 4.98
N MET A 42 -5.75 -5.02 3.91
CA MET A 42 -6.20 -5.09 2.52
C MET A 42 -5.17 -5.83 1.68
N SER A 43 -5.55 -6.34 0.51
CA SER A 43 -4.55 -6.89 -0.39
C SER A 43 -3.75 -5.77 -1.06
N LEU A 44 -2.52 -6.05 -1.49
CA LEU A 44 -1.76 -5.13 -2.35
C LEU A 44 -2.51 -4.83 -3.65
N ALA A 45 -3.31 -5.79 -4.15
CA ALA A 45 -4.15 -5.59 -5.33
C ALA A 45 -5.22 -4.51 -5.08
N ASP A 46 -5.91 -4.55 -3.94
CA ASP A 46 -6.92 -3.55 -3.57
C ASP A 46 -6.28 -2.16 -3.40
N LEU A 47 -5.07 -2.09 -2.84
CA LEU A 47 -4.31 -0.85 -2.76
C LEU A 47 -3.99 -0.28 -4.15
N ILE A 48 -3.50 -1.13 -5.06
CA ILE A 48 -3.17 -0.71 -6.44
C ILE A 48 -4.42 -0.20 -7.16
N ASP A 49 -5.52 -0.94 -7.08
CA ASP A 49 -6.80 -0.57 -7.69
C ASP A 49 -7.30 0.78 -7.15
N ALA A 50 -7.23 0.99 -5.84
CA ALA A 50 -7.62 2.24 -5.21
C ALA A 50 -6.76 3.42 -5.67
N MET A 51 -5.43 3.23 -5.70
CA MET A 51 -4.48 4.28 -6.05
C MET A 51 -4.58 4.69 -7.53
N PHE A 52 -4.83 3.75 -8.44
CA PHE A 52 -5.03 4.07 -9.86
C PHE A 52 -6.44 4.54 -10.20
N SER A 53 -7.42 4.27 -9.35
CA SER A 53 -8.78 4.83 -9.47
C SER A 53 -8.89 6.25 -8.90
N ALA A 54 -7.97 6.64 -8.03
CA ALA A 54 -7.90 8.00 -7.48
C ALA A 54 -7.44 9.02 -8.55
N PRO A 55 -7.73 10.33 -8.36
CA PRO A 55 -7.30 11.39 -9.27
C PRO A 55 -5.80 11.71 -9.12
N LEU A 56 -4.94 10.70 -9.31
CA LEU A 56 -3.48 10.76 -9.23
C LEU A 56 -2.89 10.40 -10.60
N THR A 57 -1.69 10.91 -10.89
CA THR A 57 -0.95 10.35 -12.03
C THR A 57 -0.42 8.95 -11.69
N HIS A 58 -0.27 8.08 -12.68
CA HIS A 58 0.29 6.73 -12.47
C HIS A 58 1.66 6.78 -11.78
N ARG A 59 2.47 7.77 -12.11
CA ARG A 59 3.78 7.99 -11.48
C ARG A 59 3.67 8.31 -9.99
N GLU A 60 2.72 9.16 -9.61
CA GLU A 60 2.47 9.50 -8.21
C GLU A 60 1.96 8.27 -7.46
N ALA A 61 0.98 7.56 -8.01
CA ALA A 61 0.45 6.35 -7.41
C ALA A 61 1.54 5.29 -7.18
N VAL A 62 2.40 5.00 -8.16
CA VAL A 62 3.50 4.02 -8.02
C VAL A 62 4.51 4.47 -6.96
N ARG A 63 4.86 5.76 -6.95
CA ARG A 63 5.78 6.32 -5.95
C ARG A 63 5.20 6.19 -4.55
N ASP A 64 3.97 6.66 -4.35
CA ASP A 64 3.35 6.71 -3.03
C ASP A 64 3.09 5.29 -2.47
N ILE A 65 2.76 4.30 -3.33
CA ILE A 65 2.73 2.89 -2.94
C ILE A 65 4.10 2.45 -2.44
N THR A 66 5.15 2.63 -3.25
CA THR A 66 6.51 2.15 -2.94
C THR A 66 7.05 2.79 -1.65
N ASP A 67 6.84 4.09 -1.51
CA ASP A 67 7.32 4.90 -0.39
C ASP A 67 6.60 4.56 0.93
N ALA A 68 5.35 4.11 0.85
CA ALA A 68 4.56 3.76 2.02
C ALA A 68 4.70 2.29 2.45
N LEU A 69 5.17 1.37 1.60
CA LEU A 69 5.24 -0.08 1.94
C LEU A 69 5.98 -0.35 3.26
N ASP A 70 7.00 0.44 3.56
CA ASP A 70 7.77 0.38 4.80
C ASP A 70 6.97 0.74 6.08
N ASP A 71 5.83 1.41 5.93
CA ASP A 71 4.90 1.80 7.00
C ASP A 71 3.75 0.78 7.18
N PHE A 72 3.71 -0.26 6.37
CA PHE A 72 2.74 -1.36 6.48
C PHE A 72 3.42 -2.63 7.00
N VAL A 73 2.69 -3.34 7.86
CA VAL A 73 3.00 -4.74 8.14
C VAL A 73 2.53 -5.56 6.94
N VAL A 74 3.46 -6.28 6.34
CA VAL A 74 3.22 -7.14 5.17
C VAL A 74 3.08 -8.59 5.60
N SER A 75 2.08 -9.29 5.06
CA SER A 75 1.86 -10.72 5.25
C SER A 75 1.72 -11.43 3.90
N PRO A 76 2.39 -12.57 3.66
CA PRO A 76 3.32 -13.25 4.57
C PRO A 76 4.59 -12.43 4.84
N ASP A 77 5.33 -12.77 5.89
CA ASP A 77 6.64 -12.15 6.15
C ASP A 77 7.58 -12.42 4.96
N LEU A 78 7.99 -11.33 4.30
CA LEU A 78 8.81 -11.37 3.10
C LEU A 78 10.31 -11.54 3.44
N GLY A 79 10.69 -11.37 4.71
CA GLY A 79 12.08 -11.32 5.13
C GLY A 79 12.82 -10.08 4.62
N LEU A 80 14.17 -10.10 4.72
CA LEU A 80 15.03 -8.94 4.46
C LEU A 80 15.31 -8.67 2.98
N MET A 81 14.98 -9.60 2.08
CA MET A 81 15.34 -9.53 0.68
C MET A 81 14.13 -9.81 -0.18
N TRP A 82 13.48 -8.76 -0.66
CA TRP A 82 12.41 -8.85 -1.64
C TRP A 82 12.51 -7.67 -2.61
N HIS A 83 11.91 -7.81 -3.78
CA HIS A 83 11.86 -6.73 -4.78
C HIS A 83 10.45 -6.64 -5.34
N LEU A 84 9.99 -5.41 -5.56
CA LEU A 84 8.74 -5.16 -6.27
C LEU A 84 8.97 -5.33 -7.77
N LYS A 85 8.13 -6.14 -8.42
CA LYS A 85 8.12 -6.34 -9.86
C LYS A 85 6.86 -5.70 -10.43
N TYR A 86 7.04 -4.77 -11.35
CA TYR A 86 5.93 -4.07 -11.99
C TYR A 86 5.44 -4.84 -13.21
N ILE A 87 4.12 -4.97 -13.32
CA ILE A 87 3.44 -5.48 -14.50
C ILE A 87 2.89 -4.28 -15.26
N TYR A 88 3.27 -4.15 -16.52
CA TYR A 88 2.91 -3.03 -17.38
C TYR A 88 1.83 -3.42 -18.38
N GLY A 89 0.91 -2.50 -18.69
CA GLY A 89 -0.19 -2.75 -19.62
C GLY A 89 0.24 -2.79 -21.09
N ASP A 90 1.22 -1.95 -21.47
CA ASP A 90 1.63 -1.76 -22.87
C ASP A 90 3.04 -2.30 -23.12
N GLU A 91 4.06 -1.53 -22.68
CA GLU A 91 5.47 -1.86 -22.85
C GLU A 91 6.22 -1.90 -21.51
N PRO A 92 7.15 -2.86 -21.33
CA PRO A 92 8.02 -2.89 -20.16
C PRO A 92 8.81 -1.58 -20.00
N GLY A 93 8.75 -0.99 -18.81
CA GLY A 93 9.43 0.28 -18.52
C GLY A 93 8.62 1.54 -18.87
N SER A 94 7.39 1.38 -19.38
CA SER A 94 6.39 2.47 -19.32
C SER A 94 6.06 2.81 -17.85
N LEU A 95 5.46 3.96 -17.58
CA LEU A 95 4.93 4.26 -16.23
C LEU A 95 3.49 3.74 -16.05
N HIS A 96 2.95 3.02 -17.03
CA HIS A 96 1.60 2.48 -17.03
C HIS A 96 1.59 1.09 -16.39
N VAL A 97 1.77 1.09 -15.06
CA VAL A 97 1.69 -0.11 -14.22
C VAL A 97 0.23 -0.51 -14.06
N VAL A 98 -0.08 -1.79 -14.24
CA VAL A 98 -1.44 -2.35 -14.06
C VAL A 98 -1.53 -3.29 -12.87
N ASP A 99 -0.40 -3.85 -12.43
CA ASP A 99 -0.30 -4.70 -11.25
C ASP A 99 1.15 -4.74 -10.73
N MET A 100 1.35 -5.27 -9.53
CA MET A 100 2.67 -5.47 -8.93
C MET A 100 2.77 -6.87 -8.33
N GLU A 101 3.95 -7.46 -8.42
CA GLU A 101 4.27 -8.72 -7.77
C GLU A 101 5.44 -8.53 -6.81
N ILE A 102 5.53 -9.36 -5.78
CA ILE A 102 6.67 -9.35 -4.85
C ILE A 102 7.56 -10.55 -5.17
N ALA A 103 8.76 -10.27 -5.68
CA ALA A 103 9.79 -11.28 -5.87
C ALA A 103 10.52 -11.53 -4.55
N THR A 104 10.47 -12.77 -4.08
CA THR A 104 11.17 -13.26 -2.88
C THR A 104 12.21 -14.32 -3.29
N PRO A 105 13.13 -14.71 -2.39
CA PRO A 105 14.09 -15.79 -2.68
C PRO A 105 13.41 -17.14 -2.96
N ASN A 106 12.18 -17.33 -2.48
CA ASN A 106 11.41 -18.57 -2.62
C ASN A 106 10.48 -18.56 -3.83
N GLY A 107 10.46 -17.48 -4.63
CA GLY A 107 9.57 -17.29 -5.76
C GLY A 107 8.81 -15.97 -5.69
N THR A 108 7.78 -15.85 -6.53
CA THR A 108 7.00 -14.61 -6.66
C THR A 108 5.64 -14.76 -6.00
N LEU A 109 5.22 -13.73 -5.27
CA LEU A 109 3.87 -13.58 -4.71
C LEU A 109 3.08 -12.61 -5.58
N ALA A 110 1.85 -12.99 -5.94
CA ALA A 110 0.93 -12.10 -6.63
C ALA A 110 0.39 -11.04 -5.65
N SER A 111 0.06 -9.84 -6.14
CA SER A 111 -0.51 -8.74 -5.34
C SER A 111 -1.71 -9.16 -4.48
N ARG A 112 -2.57 -10.02 -5.02
CA ARG A 112 -3.76 -10.55 -4.32
C ARG A 112 -3.43 -11.41 -3.09
N ASP A 113 -2.23 -12.00 -3.07
CA ASP A 113 -1.78 -12.91 -2.02
C ASP A 113 -0.95 -12.19 -0.94
N VAL A 114 -0.70 -10.89 -1.13
CA VAL A 114 0.03 -10.02 -0.21
C VAL A 114 -0.96 -9.14 0.53
N TRP A 115 -0.96 -9.24 1.85
CA TRP A 115 -1.81 -8.46 2.74
C TRP A 115 -1.02 -7.36 3.43
N LEU A 116 -1.62 -6.16 3.49
CA LEU A 116 -1.05 -4.95 4.05
C LEU A 116 -1.97 -4.44 5.16
N ARG A 117 -1.41 -4.16 6.33
CA ARG A 117 -2.08 -3.43 7.42
C ARG A 117 -1.17 -2.34 7.94
N LEU A 118 -1.71 -1.20 8.36
CA LEU A 118 -0.88 -0.10 8.86
C LEU A 118 -0.09 -0.58 10.09
N SER A 119 1.20 -0.26 10.15
CA SER A 119 1.99 -0.56 11.34
C SER A 119 1.46 0.25 12.53
N THR A 120 1.03 -0.47 13.58
CA THR A 120 0.51 0.09 14.83
C THR A 120 1.51 -0.04 15.96
#